data_AF-A0A0D3BKI6-F1
#
_entry.id   AF-A0A0D3BKI6-F1
#
_cell.length_a   1.000
_cell.length_b   1.000
_cell.length_c   1.000
_cell.angle_alpha   90.00
_cell.angle_beta   90.00
_cell.angle_gamma   90.00
#
_symmetry.space_group_name_H-M   'P 1'
#
loop_
_entity.id
_entity.type
_entity.pdbx_description
1 polymer ?
#
loop_
_entity_poly.entity_id
_entity_poly.type
_entity_poly.pdbx_seq_one_letter_code
_entity_poly.pdbx_strand_id
1 'polypeptide(L)'
;TTTSASPTSDGQLSNRKFKKLPPSEWTDHFHSVPLDVSEMDALKREIETLKPKMKNMFMSSQGTERILMIYLLVSLGLAYHFEDEIYDTLKESFTKIEEMMDNEEDLYTVSIHFWVFRTYSHHISSDVFTRFKESNGDFKETLKEDPRGGTCPPHLSMHIQNALYLSQRWNMEMLVGVKYISFYEQEEDHDKMLLRFAKISFKLLQLQYIQDLKILTKYVTYLLI
;
A
#
# COMPACT_ATOMS: atom_id res chain seq x y z
N THR A 1 17.97 -49.64 52.44
CA THR A 1 17.57 -48.23 52.24
C THR A 1 17.14 -48.12 50.80
N THR A 2 15.85 -48.31 50.55
CA THR A 2 15.28 -48.43 49.20
C THR A 2 14.27 -47.30 49.08
N THR A 3 14.64 -46.24 48.36
CA THR A 3 13.77 -45.09 48.13
C THR A 3 12.90 -45.38 46.92
N SER A 4 11.64 -45.74 47.15
CA SER A 4 10.62 -45.84 46.11
C SER A 4 10.20 -44.43 45.67
N ALA A 5 10.53 -44.05 44.44
CA ALA A 5 9.98 -42.86 43.82
C ALA A 5 8.49 -43.08 43.52
N SER A 6 7.64 -42.21 44.07
CA SER A 6 6.21 -42.11 43.78
C SER A 6 5.97 -41.58 42.36
N PRO A 7 5.01 -42.14 41.59
CA PRO A 7 4.68 -41.63 40.26
C PRO A 7 3.87 -40.34 40.37
N THR A 8 4.43 -39.25 39.87
CA THR A 8 3.78 -37.94 39.80
C THR A 8 2.74 -37.93 38.68
N SER A 9 1.47 -38.10 39.06
CA SER A 9 0.27 -37.45 38.49
C SER A 9 0.23 -37.15 36.98
N ASP A 10 -0.22 -38.12 36.18
CA ASP A 10 -0.83 -37.92 34.85
C ASP A 10 -2.30 -37.42 34.92
N GLY A 11 -2.71 -36.78 36.02
CA GLY A 11 -4.12 -36.51 36.34
C GLY A 11 -4.64 -35.09 36.06
N GLN A 12 -3.81 -34.14 35.61
CA GLN A 12 -4.21 -32.71 35.60
C GLN A 12 -4.46 -32.08 34.22
N LEU A 13 -4.26 -32.80 33.11
CA LEU A 13 -4.58 -32.27 31.77
C LEU A 13 -6.06 -32.46 31.35
N SER A 14 -6.83 -33.29 32.08
CA SER A 14 -8.20 -33.67 31.71
C SER A 14 -9.31 -32.67 32.10
N ASN A 15 -9.00 -31.66 32.91
CA ASN A 15 -10.02 -30.71 33.42
C ASN A 15 -10.04 -29.34 32.72
N ARG A 16 -9.37 -29.18 31.57
CA ARG A 16 -9.45 -27.94 30.78
C ARG A 16 -10.78 -27.88 30.01
N LYS A 17 -11.71 -27.02 30.43
CA LYS A 17 -12.93 -26.68 29.68
C LYS A 17 -12.57 -25.82 28.46
N PHE A 18 -12.40 -26.44 27.29
CA PHE A 18 -12.26 -25.70 26.04
C PHE A 18 -13.64 -25.33 25.48
N LYS A 19 -13.81 -24.05 25.11
CA LYS A 19 -14.98 -23.62 24.33
C LYS A 19 -14.81 -24.13 22.90
N LYS A 20 -15.72 -24.98 22.44
CA LYS A 20 -15.73 -25.44 21.04
C LYS A 20 -16.11 -24.25 20.14
N LEU A 21 -15.19 -23.86 19.26
CA LEU A 21 -15.43 -22.83 18.25
C LEU A 21 -16.21 -23.44 17.06
N PRO A 22 -17.02 -22.63 16.35
CA PRO A 22 -17.65 -23.08 15.11
C PRO A 22 -16.59 -23.41 14.04
N PRO A 23 -16.90 -24.31 13.10
CA PRO A 23 -16.01 -24.60 11.98
C PRO A 23 -15.79 -23.35 11.13
N SER A 24 -14.61 -23.25 10.52
CA SER A 24 -14.28 -22.14 9.62
C SER A 24 -15.10 -22.24 8.33
N GLU A 25 -15.73 -21.13 7.94
CA GLU A 25 -16.51 -21.01 6.70
C GLU A 25 -15.62 -21.03 5.44
N TRP A 26 -14.30 -20.88 5.61
CA TRP A 26 -13.35 -20.66 4.51
C TRP A 26 -12.45 -21.86 4.20
N THR A 27 -12.45 -22.90 5.04
CA THR A 27 -11.49 -24.01 4.93
C THR A 27 -11.62 -24.74 3.59
N ASP A 28 -12.82 -25.16 3.23
CA ASP A 28 -13.08 -25.88 1.98
C ASP A 28 -13.13 -24.96 0.76
N HIS A 29 -13.40 -23.67 0.98
CA HIS A 29 -13.48 -22.68 -0.07
C HIS A 29 -12.16 -22.59 -0.85
N PHE A 30 -11.04 -22.40 -0.16
CA PHE A 30 -9.74 -22.25 -0.82
C PHE A 30 -9.28 -23.52 -1.56
N HIS A 31 -9.67 -24.71 -1.09
CA HIS A 31 -9.38 -25.97 -1.79
C HIS A 31 -10.06 -26.03 -3.17
N SER A 32 -11.23 -25.43 -3.32
CA SER A 32 -12.01 -25.46 -4.55
C SER A 32 -11.61 -24.40 -5.59
N VAL A 33 -10.89 -23.34 -5.18
CA VAL A 33 -10.50 -22.26 -6.09
C VAL A 33 -9.58 -22.82 -7.18
N PRO A 34 -9.86 -22.69 -8.49
CA PRO A 34 -8.92 -23.11 -9.52
C PRO A 34 -7.67 -22.21 -9.50
N LEU A 35 -6.49 -22.82 -9.59
CA LEU A 35 -5.22 -22.09 -9.78
C LEU A 35 -4.58 -22.56 -11.07
N ASP A 36 -4.46 -21.64 -12.02
CA ASP A 36 -3.74 -21.87 -13.25
C ASP A 36 -2.30 -21.35 -13.12
N VAL A 37 -1.35 -22.27 -13.00
CA VAL A 37 0.08 -21.95 -12.92
C VAL A 37 0.56 -21.29 -14.22
N SER A 38 -0.04 -21.64 -15.37
CA SER A 38 0.29 -21.02 -16.65
C SER A 38 -0.16 -19.56 -16.71
N GLU A 39 -1.30 -19.21 -16.08
CA GLU A 39 -1.74 -17.81 -15.93
C GLU A 39 -0.72 -17.02 -15.09
N MET A 40 -0.28 -17.57 -13.96
CA MET A 40 0.72 -16.92 -13.09
C MET A 40 2.04 -16.68 -13.85
N ASP A 41 2.52 -17.67 -14.59
CA ASP A 41 3.76 -17.56 -15.39
C ASP A 41 3.62 -16.54 -16.53
N ALA A 42 2.44 -16.44 -17.15
CA ALA A 42 2.16 -15.42 -18.15
C ALA A 42 2.20 -14.01 -17.54
N LEU A 43 1.53 -13.81 -16.40
CA LEU A 43 1.52 -12.52 -15.67
C LEU A 43 2.93 -12.13 -15.24
N LYS A 44 3.72 -13.07 -14.71
CA LYS A 44 5.11 -12.82 -14.30
C LYS A 44 5.96 -12.36 -15.48
N ARG A 45 5.88 -13.04 -16.64
CA ARG A 45 6.62 -12.62 -17.85
C ARG A 45 6.22 -11.23 -18.34
N GLU A 46 4.93 -10.89 -18.24
CA GLU A 46 4.45 -9.56 -18.60
C GLU A 46 5.00 -8.49 -17.65
N ILE A 47 4.99 -8.75 -16.33
CA ILE A 47 5.58 -7.87 -15.32
C ILE A 47 7.08 -7.66 -15.59
N GLU A 48 7.84 -8.72 -15.85
CA GLU A 48 9.28 -8.61 -16.18
C GLU A 48 9.53 -7.78 -17.45
N THR A 49 8.57 -7.75 -18.38
CA THR A 49 8.67 -6.95 -19.61
C THR A 49 8.32 -5.48 -19.38
N LEU A 50 7.35 -5.20 -18.50
CA LEU A 50 6.87 -3.85 -18.23
C LEU A 50 7.69 -3.13 -17.15
N LYS A 51 8.21 -3.86 -16.15
CA LYS A 51 9.03 -3.32 -15.06
C LYS A 51 10.17 -2.41 -15.53
N PRO A 52 11.03 -2.77 -16.51
CA PRO A 52 12.09 -1.87 -16.97
C PRO A 52 11.55 -0.62 -17.67
N LYS A 53 10.39 -0.70 -18.34
CA LYS A 53 9.76 0.47 -18.99
C LYS A 53 9.22 1.44 -17.94
N MET A 54 8.56 0.90 -16.90
CA MET A 54 8.11 1.67 -15.73
C MET A 54 9.29 2.31 -15.01
N LYS A 55 10.38 1.57 -14.80
CA LYS A 55 11.62 2.11 -14.23
C LYS A 55 12.17 3.26 -15.07
N ASN A 56 12.23 3.12 -16.39
CA ASN A 56 12.71 4.18 -17.26
C ASN A 56 11.83 5.45 -17.19
N MET A 57 10.50 5.27 -17.21
CA MET A 57 9.54 6.38 -17.05
C MET A 57 9.74 7.09 -15.70
N PHE A 58 9.85 6.33 -14.62
CA PHE A 58 10.15 6.85 -13.29
C PHE A 58 11.47 7.63 -13.26
N MET A 59 12.55 7.04 -13.78
CA MET A 59 13.88 7.66 -13.76
C MET A 59 14.04 8.83 -14.75
N SER A 60 13.16 8.98 -15.73
CA SER A 60 13.17 10.14 -16.64
C SER A 60 12.57 11.41 -16.04
N SER A 61 11.64 11.28 -15.08
CA SER A 61 11.03 12.41 -14.36
C SER A 61 12.04 13.12 -13.45
N GLN A 62 11.78 14.36 -13.05
CA GLN A 62 12.67 15.16 -12.19
C GLN A 62 11.89 15.99 -11.15
N GLY A 63 12.53 16.31 -10.03
CA GLY A 63 11.97 17.20 -9.00
C GLY A 63 10.59 16.77 -8.53
N THR A 64 9.63 17.71 -8.53
CA THR A 64 8.24 17.49 -8.15
C THR A 64 7.58 16.33 -8.89
N GLU A 65 7.75 16.24 -10.21
CA GLU A 65 7.14 15.18 -11.03
C GLU A 65 7.59 13.79 -10.56
N ARG A 66 8.87 13.67 -10.15
CA ARG A 66 9.41 12.41 -9.64
C ARG A 66 8.77 12.02 -8.31
N ILE A 67 8.53 12.97 -7.41
CA ILE A 67 7.83 12.72 -6.14
C ILE A 67 6.36 12.35 -6.36
N LEU A 68 5.69 13.01 -7.31
CA LEU A 68 4.32 12.65 -7.71
C LEU A 68 4.25 11.22 -8.29
N MET A 69 5.27 10.79 -9.04
CA MET A 69 5.36 9.41 -9.53
C MET A 69 5.50 8.41 -8.38
N ILE A 70 6.31 8.72 -7.35
CA ILE A 70 6.41 7.87 -6.13
C ILE A 70 5.05 7.75 -5.46
N TYR A 71 4.35 8.87 -5.28
CA TYR A 71 3.00 8.87 -4.73
C TYR A 71 2.07 7.94 -5.52
N LEU A 72 2.12 8.01 -6.85
CA LEU A 72 1.28 7.18 -7.72
C LEU A 72 1.66 5.70 -7.64
N LEU A 73 2.96 5.37 -7.59
CA LEU A 73 3.44 4.00 -7.39
C LEU A 73 2.99 3.42 -6.04
N VAL A 74 3.08 4.18 -4.95
CA VAL A 74 2.59 3.73 -3.64
C VAL A 74 1.09 3.56 -3.66
N SER A 75 0.36 4.53 -4.22
CA SER A 75 -1.11 4.52 -4.26
C SER A 75 -1.67 3.39 -5.12
N LEU A 76 -0.97 2.98 -6.18
CA LEU A 76 -1.32 1.82 -7.01
C LEU A 76 -0.84 0.48 -6.46
N GLY A 77 -0.16 0.47 -5.31
CA GLY A 77 0.42 -0.75 -4.73
C GLY A 77 1.58 -1.33 -5.54
N LEU A 78 2.31 -0.47 -6.27
CA LEU A 78 3.44 -0.83 -7.13
C LEU A 78 4.81 -0.53 -6.50
N ALA A 79 4.84 0.18 -5.36
CA ALA A 79 6.08 0.62 -4.72
C ALA A 79 7.07 -0.53 -4.42
N TYR A 80 6.56 -1.73 -4.07
CA TYR A 80 7.39 -2.91 -3.78
C TYR A 80 8.26 -3.35 -4.97
N HIS A 81 7.92 -2.97 -6.20
CA HIS A 81 8.75 -3.28 -7.37
C HIS A 81 9.97 -2.37 -7.50
N PHE A 82 9.98 -1.23 -6.84
CA PHE A 82 10.92 -0.12 -7.04
C PHE A 82 11.48 0.44 -5.72
N GLU A 83 11.55 -0.37 -4.65
CA GLU A 83 11.94 0.08 -3.31
C GLU A 83 13.30 0.78 -3.29
N ASP A 84 14.30 0.21 -3.97
CA ASP A 84 15.65 0.77 -4.07
C ASP A 84 15.62 2.11 -4.80
N GLU A 85 14.94 2.19 -5.95
CA GLU A 85 14.89 3.42 -6.74
C GLU A 85 14.10 4.53 -6.03
N ILE A 86 13.05 4.18 -5.28
CA ILE A 86 12.30 5.12 -4.43
C ILE A 86 13.20 5.63 -3.30
N TYR A 87 13.90 4.73 -2.60
CA TYR A 87 14.79 5.10 -1.50
C TYR A 87 15.89 6.06 -1.97
N ASP A 88 16.59 5.73 -3.05
CA ASP A 88 17.65 6.57 -3.59
C ASP A 88 17.13 7.94 -4.05
N THR A 89 15.97 7.96 -4.71
CA THR A 89 15.31 9.20 -5.15
C THR A 89 14.96 10.12 -3.98
N LEU A 90 14.36 9.57 -2.92
CA LEU A 90 13.97 10.36 -1.76
C LEU A 90 15.18 10.87 -1.01
N LYS A 91 16.23 10.04 -0.88
CA LYS A 91 17.49 10.47 -0.29
C LYS A 91 18.12 11.64 -1.03
N GLU A 92 18.14 11.61 -2.35
CA GLU A 92 18.65 12.71 -3.17
C GLU A 92 17.77 13.97 -3.02
N SER A 93 16.46 13.79 -3.18
CA SER A 93 15.50 14.89 -3.20
C SER A 93 15.37 15.57 -1.83
N PHE A 94 15.61 14.84 -0.74
CA PHE A 94 15.58 15.40 0.62
C PHE A 94 16.63 16.51 0.82
N THR A 95 17.73 16.51 0.06
CA THR A 95 18.75 17.57 0.14
C THR A 95 18.25 18.94 -0.31
N LYS A 96 17.17 18.99 -1.09
CA LYS A 96 16.58 20.21 -1.66
C LYS A 96 15.12 20.40 -1.26
N ILE A 97 14.64 19.63 -0.26
CA ILE A 97 13.21 19.58 0.06
C ILE A 97 12.68 20.93 0.55
N GLU A 98 13.45 21.69 1.31
CA GLU A 98 13.05 23.03 1.78
C GLU A 98 12.80 23.96 0.58
N GLU A 99 13.73 24.01 -0.37
CA GLU A 99 13.60 24.80 -1.61
C GLU A 99 12.42 24.31 -2.46
N MET A 100 12.26 22.99 -2.62
CA MET A 100 11.13 22.42 -3.38
C MET A 100 9.79 22.76 -2.74
N MET A 101 9.69 22.69 -1.41
CA MET A 101 8.47 23.05 -0.72
C MET A 101 8.25 24.55 -0.78
N ASP A 102 9.23 25.39 -0.45
CA ASP A 102 9.06 26.85 -0.36
C ASP A 102 8.59 27.48 -1.68
N ASN A 103 9.04 26.96 -2.82
CA ASN A 103 8.66 27.43 -4.15
C ASN A 103 7.31 26.86 -4.66
N GLU A 104 6.71 25.89 -3.96
CA GLU A 104 5.45 25.26 -4.39
C GLU A 104 4.22 25.98 -3.81
N GLU A 105 3.42 26.58 -4.68
CA GLU A 105 2.21 27.31 -4.32
C GLU A 105 0.98 26.41 -4.23
N ASP A 106 1.00 25.22 -4.85
CA ASP A 106 -0.12 24.28 -4.82
C ASP A 106 -0.15 23.45 -3.53
N LEU A 107 -1.20 23.65 -2.71
CA LEU A 107 -1.41 22.89 -1.47
C LEU A 107 -1.42 21.38 -1.72
N TYR A 108 -1.99 20.94 -2.84
CA TYR A 108 -2.07 19.51 -3.15
C TYR A 108 -0.68 18.92 -3.35
N THR A 109 0.15 19.56 -4.17
CA THR A 109 1.53 19.15 -4.41
C THR A 109 2.36 19.16 -3.13
N VAL A 110 2.24 20.19 -2.27
CA VAL A 110 2.92 20.23 -0.97
C VAL A 110 2.47 19.09 -0.05
N SER A 111 1.17 18.80 -0.06
CA SER A 111 0.60 17.71 0.72
C SER A 111 1.17 16.36 0.30
N ILE A 112 1.36 16.14 -1.01
CA ILE A 112 1.99 14.93 -1.53
C ILE A 112 3.45 14.84 -1.12
N HIS A 113 4.24 15.91 -1.26
CA HIS A 113 5.63 15.92 -0.80
C HIS A 113 5.69 15.55 0.70
N PHE A 114 4.94 16.26 1.53
CA PHE A 114 4.86 15.98 2.96
C PHE A 114 4.50 14.52 3.25
N TRP A 115 3.49 13.97 2.57
CA TRP A 115 3.04 12.59 2.75
C TRP A 115 4.11 11.58 2.33
N VAL A 116 4.70 11.72 1.14
CA VAL A 116 5.70 10.78 0.61
C VAL A 116 6.92 10.76 1.55
N PHE A 117 7.48 11.91 1.86
CA PHE A 117 8.67 11.97 2.70
C PHE A 117 8.42 11.44 4.11
N ARG A 118 7.29 11.77 4.75
CA ARG A 118 6.96 11.19 6.06
C ARG A 118 6.67 9.68 6.01
N THR A 119 6.07 9.18 4.92
CA THR A 119 5.87 7.73 4.68
C THR A 119 7.21 6.99 4.76
N TYR A 120 8.24 7.55 4.11
CA TYR A 120 9.59 6.99 4.07
C TYR A 120 10.49 7.53 5.20
N SER A 121 9.88 7.92 6.33
CA SER A 121 10.59 8.27 7.58
C SER A 121 11.53 9.49 7.51
N HIS A 122 11.34 10.39 6.55
CA HIS A 122 12.00 11.68 6.54
C HIS A 122 11.25 12.68 7.44
N HIS A 123 12.00 13.39 8.27
CA HIS A 123 11.41 14.40 9.14
C HIS A 123 11.12 15.68 8.35
N ILE A 124 9.84 16.00 8.16
CA ILE A 124 9.36 17.28 7.61
C ILE A 124 8.41 17.91 8.63
N SER A 125 8.65 19.18 8.99
CA SER A 125 7.75 19.90 9.90
C SER A 125 6.39 20.14 9.24
N SER A 126 5.31 20.03 10.01
CA SER A 126 3.97 20.44 9.56
C SER A 126 3.86 21.96 9.34
N ASP A 127 4.87 22.73 9.76
CA ASP A 127 4.91 24.18 9.58
C ASP A 127 4.95 24.59 8.11
N VAL A 128 5.30 23.68 7.20
CA VAL A 128 5.15 23.89 5.74
C VAL A 128 3.73 24.29 5.36
N PHE A 129 2.72 23.86 6.14
CA PHE A 129 1.32 24.20 5.89
C PHE A 129 0.89 25.58 6.42
N THR A 130 1.73 26.27 7.21
CA THR A 130 1.37 27.56 7.82
C THR A 130 1.09 28.64 6.79
N ARG A 131 1.77 28.63 5.64
CA ARG A 131 1.53 29.56 4.53
C ARG A 131 0.15 29.40 3.86
N PHE A 132 -0.51 28.27 4.07
CA PHE A 132 -1.85 27.98 3.57
C PHE A 132 -2.95 28.33 4.59
N LYS A 133 -2.57 28.85 5.76
CA LYS A 133 -3.49 29.20 6.83
C LYS A 133 -3.68 30.71 6.95
N GLU A 134 -4.83 31.08 7.48
CA GLU A 134 -5.17 32.43 7.92
C GLU A 134 -4.69 32.67 9.36
N SER A 135 -4.78 33.92 9.83
CA SER A 135 -4.36 34.30 11.19
C SER A 135 -5.16 33.62 12.30
N ASN A 136 -6.36 33.11 12.00
CA ASN A 136 -7.20 32.30 12.90
C ASN A 136 -6.74 30.83 12.99
N GLY A 137 -5.80 30.39 12.15
CA GLY A 137 -5.31 29.01 12.08
C GLY A 137 -6.06 28.08 11.11
N ASP A 138 -7.14 28.56 10.49
CA ASP A 138 -7.89 27.82 9.47
C ASP A 138 -7.23 27.94 8.10
N PHE A 139 -7.51 27.00 7.19
CA PHE A 139 -7.04 27.09 5.81
C PHE A 139 -7.72 28.24 5.07
N LYS A 140 -6.93 28.99 4.29
CA LYS A 140 -7.38 30.12 3.48
C LYS A 140 -8.63 29.76 2.69
N GLU A 141 -9.64 30.63 2.72
CA GLU A 141 -10.90 30.38 2.01
C GLU A 141 -10.70 30.22 0.49
N THR A 142 -9.69 30.89 -0.07
CA THR A 142 -9.27 30.74 -1.48
C THR A 142 -8.76 29.35 -1.85
N LEU A 143 -8.45 28.48 -0.88
CA LEU A 143 -8.06 27.08 -1.11
C LEU A 143 -9.27 26.14 -1.15
N LYS A 144 -10.44 26.61 -0.68
CA LYS A 144 -11.70 25.87 -0.78
C LYS A 144 -12.27 25.96 -2.20
N GLU A 145 -11.85 26.97 -2.97
CA GLU A 145 -12.16 27.14 -4.38
C GLU A 145 -10.93 26.74 -5.21
N ASP A 146 -11.09 25.73 -6.08
CA ASP A 146 -10.03 25.31 -6.99
C ASP A 146 -9.65 26.48 -7.93
N PRO A 147 -8.37 26.88 -8.04
CA PRO A 147 -7.94 27.93 -8.97
C PRO A 147 -8.26 27.62 -10.45
N ARG A 148 -8.70 26.39 -10.78
CA ARG A 148 -9.18 26.00 -12.11
C ARG A 148 -10.70 26.10 -12.30
N GLY A 149 -11.46 26.61 -11.32
CA GLY A 149 -12.91 26.86 -11.47
C GLY A 149 -13.77 25.62 -11.76
N GLY A 150 -13.20 24.43 -11.66
CA GLY A 150 -13.90 23.15 -11.74
C GLY A 150 -14.14 22.60 -10.35
N THR A 151 -15.22 21.84 -10.18
CA THR A 151 -15.39 20.96 -9.02
C THR A 151 -14.08 20.25 -8.71
N CYS A 152 -13.60 20.40 -7.46
CA CYS A 152 -12.42 19.72 -6.93
C CYS A 152 -12.34 18.30 -7.51
N PRO A 153 -11.32 17.97 -8.33
CA PRO A 153 -11.33 16.71 -9.05
C PRO A 153 -11.37 15.57 -8.01
N PRO A 154 -12.18 14.52 -8.24
CA PRO A 154 -12.54 13.54 -7.20
C PRO A 154 -11.36 12.90 -6.46
N HIS A 155 -10.14 12.94 -7.02
CA HIS A 155 -8.92 12.54 -6.35
C HIS A 155 -8.62 13.37 -5.10
N LEU A 156 -8.77 14.70 -5.10
CA LEU A 156 -8.20 15.56 -4.05
C LEU A 156 -8.83 15.26 -2.68
N SER A 157 -10.16 15.11 -2.62
CA SER A 157 -10.88 14.79 -1.39
C SER A 157 -10.54 13.39 -0.87
N MET A 158 -10.42 12.40 -1.76
CA MET A 158 -10.00 11.03 -1.41
C MET A 158 -8.51 10.98 -1.03
N HIS A 159 -7.65 11.80 -1.63
CA HIS A 159 -6.22 11.86 -1.35
C HIS A 159 -5.96 12.55 -0.01
N ILE A 160 -6.70 13.61 0.27
CA ILE A 160 -6.73 14.26 1.59
C ILE A 160 -7.30 13.29 2.62
N GLN A 161 -8.39 12.58 2.34
CA GLN A 161 -8.91 11.55 3.25
C GLN A 161 -7.94 10.39 3.43
N ASN A 162 -7.27 9.90 2.39
CA ASN A 162 -6.28 8.84 2.52
C ASN A 162 -5.05 9.33 3.31
N ALA A 163 -4.59 10.55 3.07
CA ALA A 163 -3.48 11.17 3.82
C ALA A 163 -3.83 11.42 5.30
N LEU A 164 -5.10 11.73 5.61
CA LEU A 164 -5.57 12.04 6.97
C LEU A 164 -6.12 10.83 7.74
N TYR A 165 -6.72 9.85 7.06
CA TYR A 165 -7.44 8.71 7.64
C TYR A 165 -6.60 7.43 7.65
N LEU A 166 -5.65 7.28 6.73
CA LEU A 166 -4.75 6.12 6.66
C LEU A 166 -3.37 6.53 7.16
N SER A 167 -3.26 6.76 8.48
CA SER A 167 -1.96 6.65 9.12
C SER A 167 -1.40 5.25 8.83
N GLN A 168 -0.45 5.14 7.91
CA GLN A 168 0.16 3.90 7.37
C GLN A 168 0.84 3.01 8.43
N ARG A 169 0.76 3.38 9.71
CA ARG A 169 1.22 2.56 10.81
C ARG A 169 0.54 1.18 10.83
N TRP A 170 -0.63 1.03 10.20
CA TRP A 170 -1.40 -0.23 10.14
C TRP A 170 -1.65 -0.63 8.68
N ASN A 171 -0.76 -1.50 8.21
CA ASN A 171 -0.61 -2.12 6.92
C ASN A 171 -1.90 -2.70 6.30
N MET A 172 -2.27 -2.22 5.10
CA MET A 172 -3.20 -2.81 4.11
C MET A 172 -2.89 -2.22 2.72
N GLU A 173 -1.61 -2.10 2.35
CA GLU A 173 -1.16 -1.48 1.07
C GLU A 173 -1.93 -2.04 -0.14
N MET A 174 -2.26 -3.34 -0.10
CA MET A 174 -3.09 -4.01 -1.10
C MET A 174 -4.54 -3.52 -1.17
N LEU A 175 -5.23 -3.28 -0.04
CA LEU A 175 -6.62 -2.79 -0.08
C LEU A 175 -6.71 -1.33 -0.52
N VAL A 176 -5.70 -0.55 -0.15
CA VAL A 176 -5.57 0.85 -0.61
C VAL A 176 -5.31 0.86 -2.12
N GLY A 177 -4.36 0.03 -2.59
CA GLY A 177 -4.05 -0.17 -3.99
C GLY A 177 -5.27 -0.55 -4.83
N VAL A 178 -6.09 -1.52 -4.38
CA VAL A 178 -7.29 -1.96 -5.11
C VAL A 178 -8.31 -0.84 -5.31
N LYS A 179 -8.60 -0.08 -4.23
CA LYS A 179 -9.54 1.03 -4.33
C LYS A 179 -9.00 2.11 -5.26
N TYR A 180 -7.71 2.42 -5.14
CA TYR A 180 -7.07 3.43 -5.97
C TYR A 180 -7.02 3.03 -7.45
N ILE A 181 -6.74 1.76 -7.79
CA ILE A 181 -6.74 1.27 -9.18
C ILE A 181 -8.08 1.56 -9.87
N SER A 182 -9.20 1.28 -9.19
CA SER A 182 -10.54 1.52 -9.75
C SER A 182 -10.86 3.00 -9.96
N PHE A 183 -10.23 3.87 -9.16
CA PHE A 183 -10.33 5.32 -9.28
C PHE A 183 -9.46 5.83 -10.43
N TYR A 184 -8.18 5.42 -10.46
CA TYR A 184 -7.20 5.81 -11.48
C TYR A 184 -7.68 5.43 -12.89
N GLU A 185 -8.39 4.30 -13.04
CA GLU A 185 -9.00 3.90 -14.31
C GLU A 185 -10.07 4.87 -14.84
N GLN A 186 -10.71 5.66 -13.97
CA GLN A 186 -11.75 6.61 -14.34
C GLN A 186 -11.19 7.98 -14.74
N GLU A 187 -9.90 8.26 -14.49
CA GLU A 187 -9.28 9.53 -14.84
C GLU A 187 -9.14 9.65 -16.37
N GLU A 188 -9.39 10.83 -16.93
CA GLU A 188 -9.30 11.03 -18.39
C GLU A 188 -7.85 10.88 -18.92
N ASP A 189 -6.87 11.29 -18.11
CA ASP A 189 -5.46 11.37 -18.49
C ASP A 189 -4.58 10.26 -17.86
N HIS A 190 -5.16 9.15 -17.37
CA HIS A 190 -4.36 8.11 -16.71
C HIS A 190 -3.37 7.44 -17.68
N ASP A 191 -2.17 7.15 -17.16
CA ASP A 191 -1.19 6.34 -17.88
C ASP A 191 -1.66 4.88 -17.97
N LYS A 192 -1.97 4.45 -19.21
CA LYS A 192 -2.46 3.10 -19.52
C LYS A 192 -1.44 2.01 -19.21
N MET A 193 -0.15 2.29 -19.33
CA MET A 193 0.91 1.32 -19.05
C MET A 193 1.02 1.09 -17.54
N LEU A 194 0.93 2.16 -16.74
CA LEU A 194 0.92 2.10 -15.28
C LEU A 194 -0.33 1.41 -14.74
N LEU A 195 -1.52 1.75 -15.28
CA LEU A 195 -2.76 1.07 -14.91
C LEU A 195 -2.70 -0.43 -15.23
N ARG A 196 -2.19 -0.78 -16.42
CA ARG A 196 -2.00 -2.19 -16.81
C ARG A 196 -1.04 -2.89 -15.87
N PHE A 197 0.09 -2.27 -15.55
CA PHE A 197 1.09 -2.81 -14.63
C PHE A 197 0.49 -3.04 -13.23
N ALA A 198 -0.27 -2.08 -12.69
CA ALA A 198 -0.98 -2.22 -11.43
C ALA A 198 -1.96 -3.40 -11.42
N LYS A 199 -2.76 -3.55 -12.48
CA LYS A 199 -3.74 -4.64 -12.60
C LYS A 199 -3.08 -6.02 -12.64
N ILE A 200 -2.03 -6.19 -13.44
CA ILE A 200 -1.33 -7.49 -13.54
C ILE A 200 -0.55 -7.82 -12.28
N SER A 201 0.11 -6.84 -11.65
CA SER A 201 0.83 -7.01 -10.37
C SER A 201 -0.14 -7.41 -9.26
N PHE A 202 -1.28 -6.73 -9.17
CA PHE A 202 -2.33 -7.09 -8.23
C PHE A 202 -2.86 -8.51 -8.47
N LYS A 203 -3.16 -8.87 -9.73
CA LYS A 203 -3.64 -10.19 -10.09
C LYS A 203 -2.63 -11.29 -9.74
N LEU A 204 -1.34 -11.08 -10.01
CA LEU A 204 -0.29 -12.03 -9.66
C LEU A 204 -0.21 -12.21 -8.14
N LEU A 205 -0.21 -11.12 -7.38
CA LEU A 205 -0.22 -11.18 -5.91
C LEU A 205 -1.45 -11.93 -5.39
N GLN A 206 -2.65 -11.66 -5.93
CA GLN A 206 -3.88 -12.36 -5.56
C GLN A 206 -3.74 -13.88 -5.78
N LEU A 207 -3.21 -14.31 -6.93
CA LEU A 207 -2.99 -15.72 -7.22
C LEU A 207 -1.97 -16.35 -6.26
N GLN A 208 -0.89 -15.64 -5.92
CA GLN A 208 0.09 -16.09 -4.93
C GLN A 208 -0.55 -16.26 -3.55
N TYR A 209 -1.33 -15.29 -3.08
CA TYR A 209 -2.06 -15.41 -1.81
C TYR A 209 -3.01 -16.61 -1.79
N ILE A 210 -3.74 -16.86 -2.87
CA ILE A 210 -4.61 -18.04 -2.98
C ILE A 210 -3.79 -19.33 -2.92
N GLN A 211 -2.63 -19.38 -3.58
CA GLN A 211 -1.71 -20.52 -3.53
C GLN A 211 -1.22 -20.79 -2.10
N ASP A 212 -0.77 -19.75 -1.41
CA ASP A 212 -0.26 -19.85 -0.04
C ASP A 212 -1.37 -20.29 0.93
N LEU A 213 -2.58 -19.71 0.80
CA LEU A 213 -3.74 -20.10 1.60
C LEU A 213 -4.13 -21.56 1.38
N LYS A 214 -4.09 -22.07 0.15
CA LYS A 214 -4.33 -23.49 -0.13
C LYS A 214 -3.31 -24.42 0.54
N ILE A 215 -2.04 -24.03 0.53
CA ILE A 215 -0.97 -24.80 1.17
C ILE A 215 -1.20 -24.82 2.69
N LEU A 216 -1.51 -23.67 3.27
CA LEU A 216 -1.79 -23.54 4.70
C LEU A 216 -3.04 -24.32 5.12
N THR A 217 -4.15 -24.19 4.40
CA THR A 217 -5.39 -24.94 4.73
C THR A 217 -5.17 -26.43 4.59
N LYS A 218 -4.42 -26.89 3.57
CA LYS A 218 -4.07 -28.30 3.43
C LYS A 218 -3.29 -28.80 4.65
N TYR A 219 -2.28 -28.06 5.10
CA TYR A 219 -1.48 -28.42 6.26
C TYR A 219 -2.28 -28.45 7.57
N VAL A 220 -3.15 -27.46 7.79
CA VAL A 220 -4.05 -27.41 8.96
C VAL A 220 -5.00 -28.59 8.95
N THR A 221 -5.59 -28.94 7.80
CA THR A 221 -6.46 -30.11 7.68
C THR A 221 -5.71 -31.41 8.00
N TYR A 222 -4.45 -31.57 7.58
CA TYR A 222 -3.64 -32.74 7.96
C TYR A 222 -3.32 -32.81 9.46
N LEU A 223 -3.13 -31.68 10.14
CA LEU A 223 -2.85 -31.65 11.58
C LEU A 223 -4.09 -31.85 12.46
N LEU A 224 -5.29 -31.66 11.90
CA LEU A 224 -6.56 -31.81 12.60
C LEU A 224 -7.19 -33.21 12.42
N ILE A 225 -6.58 -34.09 11.63
CA ILE A 225 -6.91 -35.51 11.46
C ILE A 225 -5.94 -36.34 12.31
#